data_AF-A0A6N2LHV2-F1
#
_entry.id   AF-A0A6N2LHV2-F1
#
_cell.length_a   1.000
_cell.length_b   1.000
_cell.length_c   1.000
_cell.angle_alpha   90.00
_cell.angle_beta   90.00
_cell.angle_gamma   90.00
#
_symmetry.space_group_name_H-M   'P 1'
#
loop_
_entity.id
_entity.type
_entity.pdbx_description
1 polymer ?
#
loop_
_entity_poly.entity_id
_entity_poly.type
_entity_poly.pdbx_seq_one_letter_code
_entity_poly.pdbx_strand_id
1 'polypeptide(L)'
;MSTNGSSQSMPSASSYSSSPPSDGQPRTRNTGSTARASGPSATTGQNPTSVRWDRQTIQFSVNAWVFVVAVLAIIPLAPINLSRRTYRLSFMGTACSSLYSLYTLYGRPRALNLQGIQVYLQSIMATKDFIYFIYCITFVTSHLSLKFALISILCRSLEHVAKFLRRNFSRSTLYRKYLENPCVWVESNTTTLSILSSHTEIGLGFLLIVSLFSWQRNIIQTFMYWQLLKLMYHAPVTAGYHQSVWANIGRTINPLVHRHCPFLNTPLSAVQRWWLR
;
A
#
# COMPACT_ATOMS: atom_id res chain seq x y z
N MET A 1 62.43 -31.34 10.97
CA MET A 1 61.41 -30.47 10.33
C MET A 1 60.85 -29.59 11.43
N SER A 2 61.54 -28.52 11.81
CA SER A 2 61.47 -27.15 11.24
C SER A 2 60.19 -26.42 11.71
N THR A 3 60.29 -25.59 12.77
CA THR A 3 60.24 -24.08 12.79
C THR A 3 58.81 -23.52 12.67
N ASN A 4 58.27 -22.53 13.39
CA ASN A 4 58.63 -21.50 14.41
C ASN A 4 57.27 -21.12 15.08
N GLY A 5 57.10 -20.75 16.36
CA GLY A 5 57.67 -19.63 17.12
C GLY A 5 57.10 -18.28 16.66
N SER A 6 56.63 -17.29 17.44
CA SER A 6 56.34 -17.07 18.86
C SER A 6 55.64 -15.69 18.95
N SER A 7 54.87 -15.45 20.01
CA SER A 7 54.70 -14.17 20.75
C SER A 7 54.45 -12.85 19.99
N GLN A 8 53.33 -12.19 20.30
CA GLN A 8 53.22 -10.72 20.23
C GLN A 8 52.88 -10.13 21.61
N SER A 9 53.79 -9.26 22.04
CA SER A 9 53.85 -8.47 23.26
C SER A 9 53.25 -7.08 23.05
N MET A 10 52.72 -6.51 24.14
CA MET A 10 52.46 -5.06 24.26
C MET A 10 53.75 -4.24 24.22
N PRO A 11 53.65 -2.95 23.84
CA PRO A 11 54.55 -1.94 24.38
C PRO A 11 53.83 -0.79 25.11
N SER A 12 54.54 -0.32 26.13
CA SER A 12 54.25 0.77 27.05
C SER A 12 54.58 2.16 26.50
N ALA A 13 54.19 3.18 27.28
CA ALA A 13 54.36 4.62 27.13
C ALA A 13 55.82 5.15 27.11
N SER A 14 55.98 6.35 26.53
CA SER A 14 56.78 7.52 27.00
C SER A 14 56.92 8.52 25.82
N SER A 15 56.39 9.76 25.88
CA SER A 15 57.05 11.06 26.21
C SER A 15 58.30 11.37 25.34
N TYR A 16 58.69 12.60 24.95
CA TYR A 16 58.93 13.85 25.69
C TYR A 16 59.13 15.05 24.71
N SER A 17 58.79 16.27 25.16
CA SER A 17 59.47 17.59 25.00
C SER A 17 59.86 18.14 23.60
N SER A 18 59.73 19.43 23.26
CA SER A 18 60.24 20.63 23.96
C SER A 18 59.69 21.98 23.43
N SER A 19 59.75 23.01 24.28
CA SER A 19 59.26 24.41 24.16
C SER A 19 60.36 25.42 23.70
N PRO A 20 60.26 26.76 23.96
CA PRO A 20 59.77 27.93 23.17
C PRO A 20 60.94 28.93 22.83
N PRO A 21 60.87 30.28 22.93
CA PRO A 21 59.96 31.36 22.47
C PRO A 21 60.67 32.35 21.48
N SER A 22 60.03 33.43 20.98
CA SER A 22 60.61 34.79 20.90
C SER A 22 59.70 35.85 20.25
N ASP A 23 59.64 36.97 20.97
CA ASP A 23 59.17 38.34 20.74
C ASP A 23 58.93 38.89 19.32
N GLY A 24 57.94 39.79 19.23
CA GLY A 24 57.86 40.78 18.16
C GLY A 24 56.48 41.47 18.01
N GLN A 25 56.18 42.46 18.85
CA GLN A 25 55.12 43.47 18.58
C GLN A 25 55.68 44.56 17.65
N PRO A 26 54.86 45.21 16.78
CA PRO A 26 54.18 46.48 17.15
C PRO A 26 52.75 46.60 16.55
N ARG A 27 51.71 46.90 17.35
CA ARG A 27 51.05 48.22 17.55
C ARG A 27 50.50 48.94 16.31
N THR A 28 49.17 49.10 16.27
CA THR A 28 48.38 50.31 15.84
C THR A 28 46.87 50.00 15.95
N ARG A 29 45.93 50.95 16.04
CA ARG A 29 45.57 51.98 17.03
C ARG A 29 44.10 52.36 16.74
N ASN A 30 43.23 52.38 17.75
CA ASN A 30 41.91 53.05 17.90
C ASN A 30 40.80 52.78 16.85
N THR A 31 39.51 52.63 17.20
CA THR A 31 38.63 53.67 17.77
C THR A 31 37.33 53.04 18.29
N GLY A 32 36.78 53.55 19.40
CA GLY A 32 35.54 53.08 20.06
C GLY A 32 34.28 53.18 19.19
N SER A 33 33.19 52.51 19.55
CA SER A 33 32.15 53.13 20.39
C SER A 33 31.20 52.10 21.01
N THR A 34 30.87 52.31 22.27
CA THR A 34 29.79 51.70 23.06
C THR A 34 28.40 52.05 22.53
N ALA A 35 27.51 51.07 22.45
CA ALA A 35 26.07 51.27 22.67
C ALA A 35 25.45 49.98 23.25
N ARG A 36 24.71 50.15 24.35
CA ARG A 36 24.05 49.11 25.16
C ARG A 36 22.52 49.33 25.04
N ALA A 37 21.76 48.23 25.16
CA ALA A 37 20.28 48.10 25.19
C ALA A 37 19.60 48.06 23.80
N SER A 38 18.71 47.12 23.44
CA SER A 38 17.61 46.48 24.19
C SER A 38 17.20 45.14 23.53
N GLY A 39 16.79 44.11 24.28
CA GLY A 39 16.31 42.81 23.75
C GLY A 39 14.85 42.83 23.25
N PRO A 40 14.14 41.69 23.08
CA PRO A 40 14.55 40.30 22.84
C PRO A 40 14.11 39.82 21.44
N SER A 41 14.98 39.20 20.64
CA SER A 41 14.55 38.56 19.39
C SER A 41 13.93 37.20 19.69
N ALA A 42 12.61 37.19 19.62
CA ALA A 42 11.76 36.02 19.73
C ALA A 42 12.24 34.86 18.85
N THR A 43 12.16 33.67 19.42
CA THR A 43 12.11 32.39 18.73
C THR A 43 11.10 32.42 17.59
N THR A 44 11.56 32.39 16.35
CA THR A 44 10.78 31.89 15.22
C THR A 44 11.66 31.03 14.35
N GLY A 45 11.80 29.76 14.74
CA GLY A 45 12.02 28.69 13.79
C GLY A 45 10.78 28.60 12.89
N GLN A 46 10.76 29.42 11.83
CA GLN A 46 9.80 29.29 10.75
C GLN A 46 10.18 28.05 9.94
N ASN A 47 9.66 26.90 10.36
CA ASN A 47 9.45 25.80 9.43
C ASN A 47 8.46 26.30 8.37
N PRO A 48 8.78 26.27 7.06
CA PRO A 48 7.83 26.63 6.03
C PRO A 48 6.80 25.50 5.90
N THR A 49 5.69 25.60 6.63
CA THR A 49 4.55 24.68 6.53
C THR A 49 3.58 25.06 5.39
N SER A 50 3.98 25.90 4.44
CA SER A 50 3.08 26.46 3.43
C SER A 50 2.99 25.68 2.11
N VAL A 51 3.73 24.57 1.93
CA VAL A 51 3.60 23.68 0.74
C VAL A 51 3.47 22.20 1.13
N ARG A 52 3.31 21.91 2.43
CA ARG A 52 2.98 20.59 2.93
C ARG A 52 1.47 20.52 3.12
N TRP A 53 0.71 20.63 2.02
CA TRP A 53 -0.63 20.03 2.02
C TRP A 53 -0.46 18.61 2.51
N ASP A 54 -0.95 18.34 3.72
CA ASP A 54 -0.55 17.17 4.47
C ASP A 54 -0.85 15.94 3.63
N ARG A 55 0.16 15.13 3.34
CA ARG A 55 0.08 13.95 2.46
C ARG A 55 -1.12 13.06 2.85
N GLN A 56 -1.44 13.03 4.14
CA GLN A 56 -2.60 12.35 4.70
C GLN A 56 -3.93 12.94 4.23
N THR A 57 -4.05 14.27 4.15
CA THR A 57 -5.23 14.98 3.63
C THR A 57 -5.44 14.72 2.15
N ILE A 58 -4.37 14.65 1.35
CA ILE A 58 -4.47 14.31 -0.09
C ILE A 58 -4.91 12.85 -0.25
N GLN A 59 -4.30 11.91 0.49
CA GLN A 59 -4.71 10.51 0.46
C GLN A 59 -6.17 10.36 0.91
N PHE A 60 -6.57 11.08 1.95
CA PHE A 60 -7.94 11.08 2.43
C PHE A 60 -8.92 11.61 1.37
N SER A 61 -8.66 12.77 0.78
CA SER A 61 -9.59 13.38 -0.18
C SER A 61 -9.80 12.47 -1.40
N VAL A 62 -8.73 11.84 -1.90
CA VAL A 62 -8.83 10.88 -3.01
C VAL A 62 -9.60 9.62 -2.59
N ASN A 63 -9.33 9.05 -1.42
CA ASN A 63 -10.05 7.85 -0.96
C ASN A 63 -11.53 8.14 -0.62
N ALA A 64 -11.83 9.32 -0.07
CA ALA A 64 -13.19 9.78 0.19
C ALA A 64 -13.96 9.99 -1.12
N TRP A 65 -13.32 10.60 -2.12
CA TRP A 65 -13.89 10.72 -3.46
C TRP A 65 -14.14 9.35 -4.09
N VAL A 66 -13.17 8.43 -4.04
CA VAL A 66 -13.32 7.04 -4.52
C VAL A 66 -14.51 6.36 -3.83
N PHE A 67 -14.65 6.51 -2.51
CA PHE A 67 -15.75 5.95 -1.74
C PHE A 67 -17.11 6.45 -2.26
N VAL A 68 -17.29 7.76 -2.39
CA VAL A 68 -18.53 8.36 -2.90
C VAL A 68 -18.85 7.87 -4.31
N VAL A 69 -17.86 7.87 -5.21
CA VAL A 69 -18.05 7.44 -6.60
C VAL A 69 -18.36 5.94 -6.69
N ALA A 70 -17.76 5.11 -5.82
CA ALA A 70 -18.02 3.67 -5.80
C ALA A 70 -19.43 3.35 -5.28
N VAL A 71 -19.90 4.07 -4.25
CA VAL A 71 -21.28 3.98 -3.76
C VAL A 71 -22.26 4.36 -4.88
N LEU A 72 -22.02 5.46 -5.58
CA LEU A 72 -22.85 5.89 -6.72
C LEU A 72 -22.87 4.86 -7.87
N ALA A 73 -21.78 4.13 -8.09
CA ALA A 73 -21.71 3.11 -9.13
C ALA A 73 -22.53 1.85 -8.79
N ILE A 74 -22.62 1.49 -7.50
CA ILE A 74 -23.34 0.31 -7.01
C ILE A 74 -24.85 0.56 -6.92
N ILE A 75 -25.26 1.78 -6.54
CA ILE A 75 -26.68 2.13 -6.41
C ILE A 75 -27.43 1.88 -7.73
N PRO A 76 -28.49 1.05 -7.73
CA PRO A 76 -29.23 0.69 -8.95
C PRO A 76 -30.04 1.84 -9.55
N LEU A 77 -30.23 2.94 -8.80
CA LEU A 77 -30.96 4.13 -9.23
C LEU A 77 -30.18 5.01 -10.23
N ALA A 78 -28.87 4.81 -10.38
CA ALA A 78 -28.06 5.62 -11.28
C ALA A 78 -28.23 5.19 -12.75
N PRO A 79 -28.33 6.13 -13.71
CA PRO A 79 -28.41 5.78 -15.12
C PRO A 79 -27.17 5.00 -15.57
N ILE A 80 -27.37 4.02 -16.46
CA ILE A 80 -26.35 3.03 -16.87
C ILE A 80 -25.04 3.70 -17.32
N ASN A 81 -25.15 4.80 -18.08
CA ASN A 81 -24.00 5.55 -18.56
C ASN A 81 -23.20 6.21 -17.43
N LEU A 82 -23.89 6.73 -16.41
CA LEU A 82 -23.25 7.32 -15.24
C LEU A 82 -22.60 6.22 -14.39
N SER A 83 -23.31 5.12 -14.12
CA SER A 83 -22.80 3.97 -13.38
C SER A 83 -21.53 3.38 -14.02
N ARG A 84 -21.45 3.30 -15.35
CA ARG A 84 -20.25 2.85 -16.07
C ARG A 84 -19.08 3.84 -15.95
N ARG A 85 -19.37 5.15 -16.00
CA ARG A 85 -18.34 6.19 -15.82
C ARG A 85 -17.83 6.21 -14.38
N THR A 86 -18.72 6.20 -13.40
CA THR A 86 -18.36 6.18 -11.98
C THR A 86 -17.61 4.90 -11.63
N TYR A 87 -18.02 3.74 -12.17
CA TYR A 87 -17.24 2.51 -12.08
C TYR A 87 -15.77 2.73 -12.50
N ARG A 88 -15.54 3.18 -13.74
CA ARG A 88 -14.17 3.41 -14.25
C ARG A 88 -13.41 4.45 -13.43
N LEU A 89 -14.08 5.52 -13.01
CA LEU A 89 -13.51 6.56 -12.17
C LEU A 89 -13.11 6.04 -10.80
N SER A 90 -13.90 5.16 -10.17
CA SER A 90 -13.53 4.53 -8.89
C SER A 90 -12.26 3.70 -9.02
N PHE A 91 -12.13 2.89 -10.07
CA PHE A 91 -10.92 2.10 -10.28
C PHE A 91 -9.72 2.99 -10.61
N MET A 92 -9.88 3.98 -11.49
CA MET A 92 -8.79 4.90 -11.84
C MET A 92 -8.34 5.74 -10.64
N GLY A 93 -9.28 6.22 -9.84
CA GLY A 93 -9.02 6.90 -8.57
C GLY A 93 -8.24 6.04 -7.58
N THR A 94 -8.68 4.80 -7.40
CA THR A 94 -7.99 3.84 -6.52
C THR A 94 -6.59 3.52 -7.04
N ALA A 95 -6.42 3.34 -8.36
CA ALA A 95 -5.13 3.14 -9.00
C ALA A 95 -4.19 4.33 -8.75
N CYS A 96 -4.64 5.56 -9.00
CA CYS A 96 -3.87 6.76 -8.73
C CYS A 96 -3.53 6.90 -7.23
N SER A 97 -4.48 6.65 -6.33
CA SER A 97 -4.23 6.70 -4.88
C SER A 97 -3.19 5.67 -4.44
N SER A 98 -3.30 4.43 -4.92
CA SER A 98 -2.38 3.36 -4.59
C SER A 98 -0.98 3.63 -5.15
N LEU A 99 -0.88 4.13 -6.39
CA LEU A 99 0.36 4.54 -7.01
C LEU A 99 1.01 5.71 -6.25
N TYR A 100 0.22 6.69 -5.82
CA TYR A 100 0.70 7.80 -5.00
C TYR A 100 1.24 7.31 -3.65
N SER A 101 0.51 6.42 -2.96
CA SER A 101 0.99 5.80 -1.71
C SER A 101 2.29 5.04 -1.92
N LEU A 102 2.39 4.28 -3.01
CA LEU A 102 3.58 3.49 -3.33
C LEU A 102 4.78 4.37 -3.64
N TYR A 103 4.59 5.38 -4.49
CA TYR A 103 5.62 6.36 -4.83
C TYR A 103 6.14 7.10 -3.59
N THR A 104 5.23 7.43 -2.67
CA THR A 104 5.60 8.19 -1.46
C THR A 104 6.22 7.33 -0.35
N LEU A 105 6.02 6.01 -0.35
CA LEU A 105 6.64 5.08 0.60
C LEU A 105 7.98 4.50 0.09
N TYR A 106 8.03 4.14 -1.19
CA TYR A 106 9.16 3.42 -1.79
C TYR A 106 10.04 4.28 -2.71
N GLY A 107 9.59 5.49 -3.05
CA GLY A 107 10.35 6.44 -3.86
C GLY A 107 10.46 6.03 -5.33
N ARG A 108 11.57 6.42 -5.96
CA ARG A 108 11.90 6.05 -7.35
C ARG A 108 12.82 4.83 -7.37
N PRO A 109 12.77 3.99 -8.42
CA PRO A 109 13.71 2.89 -8.58
C PRO A 109 15.14 3.44 -8.60
N ARG A 110 16.04 2.76 -7.88
CA ARG A 110 17.46 3.15 -7.73
C ARG A 110 18.20 3.24 -9.06
N ALA A 111 17.80 2.43 -10.03
CA ALA A 111 18.27 2.46 -11.40
C ALA A 111 17.13 2.10 -12.36
N LEU A 112 17.07 2.75 -13.52
CA LEU A 112 16.11 2.45 -14.59
C LEU A 112 16.57 1.31 -15.51
N ASN A 113 17.59 0.54 -15.10
CA ASN A 113 17.95 -0.69 -15.78
C ASN A 113 16.93 -1.79 -15.44
N LEU A 114 16.84 -2.84 -16.28
CA LEU A 114 15.91 -3.94 -16.07
C LEU A 114 16.06 -4.59 -14.68
N GLN A 115 17.31 -4.75 -14.22
CA GLN A 115 17.61 -5.32 -12.91
C GLN A 115 17.16 -4.43 -11.75
N GLY A 116 17.36 -3.11 -11.83
CA GLY A 116 16.95 -2.15 -10.81
C GLY A 116 15.44 -2.01 -10.73
N ILE A 117 14.75 -2.08 -11.87
CA ILE A 117 13.29 -2.16 -11.92
C ILE A 117 12.81 -3.48 -11.30
N GLN A 118 13.45 -4.62 -11.59
CA GLN A 118 13.08 -5.91 -11.01
C GLN A 118 13.20 -5.90 -9.48
N VAL A 119 14.31 -5.42 -8.94
CA VAL A 119 14.52 -5.33 -7.48
C VAL A 119 13.51 -4.37 -6.84
N TYR A 120 13.20 -3.25 -7.51
CA TYR A 120 12.16 -2.34 -7.05
C TYR A 120 10.77 -2.98 -7.07
N LEU A 121 10.43 -3.75 -8.10
CA LEU A 121 9.17 -4.49 -8.14
C LEU A 121 9.09 -5.55 -7.05
N GLN A 122 10.19 -6.26 -6.76
CA GLN A 122 10.23 -7.24 -5.67
C GLN A 122 9.98 -6.60 -4.29
N SER A 123 10.47 -5.38 -4.05
CA SER A 123 10.26 -4.70 -2.77
C SER A 123 8.81 -4.25 -2.56
N ILE A 124 8.08 -3.96 -3.65
CA ILE A 124 6.70 -3.48 -3.60
C ILE A 124 5.65 -4.56 -3.85
N MET A 125 6.00 -5.71 -4.44
CA MET A 125 5.02 -6.69 -4.92
C MET A 125 4.15 -7.29 -3.81
N ALA A 126 4.68 -7.39 -2.60
CA ALA A 126 3.99 -7.92 -1.43
C ALA A 126 3.10 -6.88 -0.71
N THR A 127 3.06 -5.63 -1.19
CA THR A 127 2.34 -4.55 -0.52
C THR A 127 0.87 -4.52 -0.93
N LYS A 128 -0.01 -4.21 0.04
CA LYS A 128 -1.45 -4.00 -0.23
C LYS A 128 -1.66 -2.93 -1.30
N ASP A 129 -0.88 -1.85 -1.30
CA ASP A 129 -1.02 -0.79 -2.30
C ASP A 129 -0.70 -1.25 -3.72
N PHE A 130 0.39 -2.01 -3.91
CA PHE A 130 0.71 -2.56 -5.22
C PHE A 130 -0.33 -3.57 -5.72
N ILE A 131 -0.82 -4.44 -4.85
CA ILE A 131 -1.85 -5.44 -5.22
C ILE A 131 -3.12 -4.75 -5.74
N TYR A 132 -3.61 -3.74 -5.01
CA TYR A 132 -4.80 -3.00 -5.46
C TYR A 132 -4.52 -2.09 -6.66
N PHE A 133 -3.28 -1.62 -6.86
CA PHE A 133 -2.90 -0.92 -8.07
C PHE A 133 -3.10 -1.81 -9.31
N ILE A 134 -2.54 -3.03 -9.26
CA ILE A 134 -2.70 -4.02 -10.33
C ILE A 134 -4.16 -4.42 -10.49
N TYR A 135 -4.86 -4.71 -9.39
CA TYR A 135 -6.31 -4.97 -9.38
C TYR A 135 -7.07 -3.91 -10.16
N CYS A 136 -6.81 -2.63 -9.88
CA CYS A 136 -7.54 -1.54 -10.51
C CYS A 136 -7.22 -1.39 -11.99
N ILE A 137 -5.96 -1.50 -12.39
CA ILE A 137 -5.58 -1.45 -13.82
C ILE A 137 -6.23 -2.57 -14.62
N THR A 138 -6.36 -3.78 -14.06
CA THR A 138 -7.03 -4.91 -14.72
C THR A 138 -8.49 -4.59 -15.08
N PHE A 139 -9.20 -3.83 -14.24
CA PHE A 139 -10.60 -3.46 -14.48
C PHE A 139 -10.79 -2.13 -15.21
N VAL A 140 -9.83 -1.20 -15.16
CA VAL A 140 -9.87 0.05 -15.96
C VAL A 140 -9.70 -0.24 -17.45
N THR A 141 -8.76 -1.12 -17.79
CA THR A 141 -8.42 -1.46 -19.18
C THR A 141 -9.50 -2.31 -19.87
N SER A 142 -10.38 -2.93 -19.07
CA SER A 142 -11.40 -3.85 -19.56
C SER A 142 -12.72 -3.14 -19.87
N HIS A 143 -13.44 -3.63 -20.88
CA HIS A 143 -14.79 -3.16 -21.21
C HIS A 143 -15.87 -3.81 -20.33
N LEU A 144 -15.52 -4.89 -19.61
CA LEU A 144 -16.41 -5.62 -18.73
C LEU A 144 -16.59 -4.89 -17.38
N SER A 145 -17.79 -4.35 -17.14
CA SER A 145 -18.15 -3.69 -15.88
C SER A 145 -18.79 -4.67 -14.89
N LEU A 146 -17.97 -5.28 -14.03
CA LEU A 146 -18.44 -6.17 -12.96
C LEU A 146 -18.63 -5.36 -11.68
N LYS A 147 -19.86 -4.90 -11.40
CA LYS A 147 -20.16 -4.11 -10.19
C LYS A 147 -19.69 -4.79 -8.89
N PHE A 148 -19.65 -6.13 -8.88
CA PHE A 148 -19.13 -6.92 -7.76
C PHE A 148 -17.69 -6.56 -7.38
N ALA A 149 -16.85 -6.18 -8.37
CA ALA A 149 -15.48 -5.75 -8.16
C ALA A 149 -15.35 -4.47 -7.31
N LEU A 150 -16.40 -3.65 -7.25
CA LEU A 150 -16.39 -2.42 -6.45
C LEU A 150 -16.47 -2.70 -4.95
N ILE A 151 -16.93 -3.88 -4.52
CA ILE A 151 -17.07 -4.21 -3.09
C ILE A 151 -15.71 -4.19 -2.39
N SER A 152 -14.67 -4.78 -3.01
CA SER A 152 -13.30 -4.75 -2.47
C SER A 152 -12.73 -3.33 -2.42
N ILE A 153 -13.09 -2.47 -3.39
CA ILE A 153 -12.70 -1.05 -3.40
C ILE A 153 -13.43 -0.27 -2.31
N LEU A 154 -14.71 -0.55 -2.09
CA LEU A 154 -15.48 0.05 -1.00
C LEU A 154 -14.89 -0.32 0.36
N CYS A 155 -14.58 -1.61 0.59
CA CYS A 155 -13.98 -2.05 1.84
C CYS A 155 -12.67 -1.29 2.12
N ARG A 156 -11.80 -1.19 1.10
CA ARG A 156 -10.52 -0.47 1.20
C ARG A 156 -10.71 1.03 1.45
N SER A 157 -11.55 1.69 0.66
CA SER A 157 -11.76 3.15 0.80
C SER A 157 -12.41 3.50 2.14
N LEU A 158 -13.34 2.67 2.62
CA LEU A 158 -13.96 2.79 3.93
C LEU A 158 -12.94 2.69 5.07
N GLU A 159 -11.98 1.76 5.01
CA GLU A 159 -10.88 1.66 5.98
C GLU A 159 -10.04 2.95 6.04
N HIS A 160 -9.67 3.51 4.89
CA HIS A 160 -8.88 4.75 4.82
C HIS A 160 -9.65 5.96 5.34
N VAL A 161 -10.92 6.08 4.96
CA VAL A 161 -11.81 7.17 5.38
C VAL A 161 -12.05 7.10 6.89
N ALA A 162 -12.42 5.94 7.43
CA ALA A 162 -12.70 5.76 8.86
C ALA A 162 -11.50 6.12 9.75
N LYS A 163 -10.30 5.64 9.38
CA LYS A 163 -9.05 5.94 10.11
C LYS A 163 -8.73 7.43 10.11
N PHE A 164 -8.90 8.09 8.95
CA PHE A 164 -8.63 9.52 8.85
C PHE A 164 -9.65 10.36 9.63
N LEU A 165 -10.94 10.03 9.52
CA LEU A 165 -12.02 10.73 10.24
C LEU A 165 -11.80 10.65 11.75
N ARG A 166 -11.49 9.46 12.27
CA ARG A 166 -11.22 9.27 13.70
C ARG A 166 -10.01 10.07 14.17
N ARG A 167 -8.91 10.04 13.41
CA ARG A 167 -7.67 10.74 13.76
C ARG A 167 -7.83 12.26 13.80
N ASN A 168 -8.57 12.84 12.85
CA ASN A 168 -8.63 14.30 12.67
C ASN A 168 -9.88 14.95 13.28
N PHE A 169 -11.01 14.25 13.34
CA PHE A 169 -12.30 14.84 13.72
C PHE A 169 -12.89 14.26 15.01
N SER A 170 -12.14 13.50 15.81
CA SER A 170 -12.59 12.90 17.08
C SER A 170 -13.19 13.90 18.09
N ARG A 171 -12.83 15.19 17.98
CA ARG A 171 -13.34 16.27 18.84
C ARG A 171 -14.55 17.01 18.25
N SER A 172 -14.91 16.76 16.99
CA SER A 172 -16.04 17.42 16.33
C SER A 172 -17.38 16.84 16.79
N THR A 173 -18.35 17.72 17.06
CA THR A 173 -19.72 17.32 17.48
C THR A 173 -20.46 16.55 16.39
N LEU A 174 -20.25 16.88 15.12
CA LEU A 174 -20.84 16.16 13.99
C LEU A 174 -20.27 14.74 13.85
N TYR A 175 -18.97 14.58 14.08
CA TYR A 175 -18.32 13.27 14.05
C TYR A 175 -18.88 12.38 15.17
N ARG A 176 -18.92 12.89 16.41
CA ARG A 176 -19.47 12.16 17.56
C ARG A 176 -20.94 11.76 17.38
N LYS A 177 -21.75 12.64 16.78
CA LYS A 177 -23.18 12.39 16.62
C LYS A 177 -23.51 11.33 15.56
N TYR A 178 -22.79 11.30 14.44
CA TYR A 178 -23.18 10.46 13.28
C TYR A 178 -22.12 9.46 12.81
N LEU A 179 -20.83 9.75 12.99
CA LEU A 179 -19.73 9.02 12.34
C LEU A 179 -18.84 8.23 13.31
N GLU A 180 -18.91 8.49 14.60
CA GLU A 180 -18.10 7.82 15.62
C GLU A 180 -18.39 6.31 15.66
N ASN A 181 -19.66 5.93 15.88
CA ASN A 181 -20.07 4.52 15.90
C ASN A 181 -19.68 3.73 14.63
N PRO A 182 -19.97 4.18 13.39
CA PRO A 182 -19.57 3.43 12.21
C PRO A 182 -18.05 3.43 12.00
N CYS A 183 -17.32 4.50 12.32
CA CYS A 183 -15.86 4.50 12.19
C CYS A 183 -15.20 3.53 13.18
N VAL A 184 -15.67 3.49 14.42
CA VAL A 184 -15.19 2.54 15.44
C VAL A 184 -15.51 1.11 15.02
N TRP A 185 -16.71 0.85 14.51
CA TRP A 185 -17.09 -0.46 13.99
C TRP A 185 -16.19 -0.91 12.84
N VAL A 186 -15.89 -0.02 11.87
CA VAL A 186 -14.99 -0.33 10.75
C VAL A 186 -13.60 -0.70 11.27
N GLU A 187 -13.09 0.03 12.25
CA GLU A 187 -11.75 -0.21 12.80
C GLU A 187 -11.68 -1.50 13.63
N SER A 188 -12.73 -1.83 14.39
CA SER A 188 -12.82 -3.10 15.13
C SER A 188 -13.05 -4.32 14.23
N ASN A 189 -13.59 -4.13 13.02
CA ASN A 189 -13.96 -5.21 12.10
C ASN A 189 -13.10 -5.26 10.83
N THR A 190 -11.85 -4.78 10.90
CA THR A 190 -10.91 -4.82 9.75
C THR A 190 -10.64 -6.23 9.22
N THR A 191 -10.64 -7.23 10.09
CA THR A 191 -10.53 -8.65 9.72
C THR A 191 -11.74 -9.11 8.92
N THR A 192 -12.95 -8.80 9.38
CA THR A 192 -14.21 -9.11 8.70
C THR A 192 -14.28 -8.45 7.31
N LEU A 193 -13.88 -7.18 7.21
CA LEU A 193 -13.79 -6.47 5.93
C LEU A 193 -12.77 -7.11 4.98
N SER A 194 -11.63 -7.55 5.51
CA SER A 194 -10.60 -8.25 4.72
C SER A 194 -11.09 -9.61 4.23
N ILE A 195 -11.79 -10.38 5.07
CA ILE A 195 -12.41 -11.66 4.68
C ILE A 195 -13.48 -11.44 3.61
N LEU A 196 -14.34 -10.41 3.76
CA LEU A 196 -15.36 -10.04 2.78
C LEU A 196 -14.71 -9.64 1.43
N SER A 197 -13.63 -8.85 1.49
CA SER A 197 -12.85 -8.47 0.30
C SER A 197 -12.30 -9.72 -0.40
N SER A 198 -11.73 -10.66 0.35
CA SER A 198 -11.18 -11.92 -0.21
C SER A 198 -12.24 -12.83 -0.82
N HIS A 199 -13.42 -12.94 -0.20
CA HIS A 199 -14.57 -13.64 -0.80
C HIS A 199 -14.98 -12.99 -2.12
N THR A 200 -15.02 -11.66 -2.14
CA THR A 200 -15.38 -10.90 -3.33
C THR A 200 -14.33 -11.09 -4.43
N GLU A 201 -13.04 -11.00 -4.09
CA GLU A 201 -11.92 -11.18 -5.02
C GLU A 201 -11.91 -12.59 -5.64
N ILE A 202 -12.05 -13.63 -4.83
CA ILE A 202 -12.10 -15.01 -5.34
C ILE A 202 -13.38 -15.23 -6.16
N GLY A 203 -14.53 -14.75 -5.69
CA GLY A 203 -15.79 -14.81 -6.43
C GLY A 203 -15.72 -14.11 -7.79
N LEU A 204 -15.00 -12.99 -7.86
CA LEU A 204 -14.75 -12.27 -9.11
C LEU A 204 -13.88 -13.09 -10.08
N GLY A 205 -12.94 -13.88 -9.57
CA GLY A 205 -12.14 -14.81 -10.37
C GLY A 205 -13.00 -15.86 -11.06
N PHE A 206 -13.98 -16.42 -10.33
CA PHE A 206 -14.96 -17.34 -10.90
C PHE A 206 -15.92 -16.65 -11.88
N LEU A 207 -16.39 -15.44 -11.57
CA LEU A 207 -17.22 -14.65 -12.49
C LEU A 207 -16.50 -14.38 -13.82
N LEU A 208 -15.18 -14.13 -13.79
CA LEU A 208 -14.38 -13.96 -15.00
C LEU A 208 -14.28 -15.25 -15.81
N ILE A 209 -14.11 -16.41 -15.17
CA ILE A 209 -14.19 -17.72 -15.85
C ILE A 209 -15.55 -17.89 -16.52
N VAL A 210 -16.64 -17.62 -15.80
CA VAL A 210 -18.00 -17.70 -16.37
C VAL A 210 -18.17 -16.74 -17.55
N SER A 211 -17.58 -15.54 -17.46
CA SER A 211 -17.64 -14.55 -18.55
C SER A 211 -16.93 -15.00 -19.82
N LEU A 212 -15.99 -15.96 -19.76
CA LEU A 212 -15.33 -16.50 -20.96
C LEU A 212 -16.30 -17.27 -21.86
N PHE A 213 -17.38 -17.80 -21.30
CA PHE A 213 -18.46 -18.45 -22.05
C PHE A 213 -19.47 -17.45 -22.64
N SER A 214 -19.29 -16.15 -22.38
CA SER A 214 -20.12 -15.07 -22.92
C SER A 214 -19.52 -14.47 -24.20
N TRP A 215 -20.31 -13.64 -24.89
CA TRP A 215 -19.87 -12.87 -26.06
C TRP A 215 -18.85 -11.76 -25.69
N GLN A 216 -18.82 -11.34 -24.42
CA GLN A 216 -17.90 -10.33 -23.86
C GLN A 216 -16.61 -10.96 -23.31
N ARG A 217 -16.15 -12.07 -23.90
CA ARG A 217 -14.98 -12.82 -23.41
C ARG A 217 -13.70 -11.98 -23.44
N ASN A 218 -13.00 -11.93 -22.31
CA ASN A 218 -11.68 -11.31 -22.21
C ASN A 218 -10.69 -12.28 -21.56
N ILE A 219 -10.04 -13.09 -22.41
CA ILE A 219 -9.10 -14.13 -21.99
C ILE A 219 -7.89 -13.51 -21.27
N ILE A 220 -7.36 -12.40 -21.80
CA ILE A 220 -6.19 -11.72 -21.24
C ILE A 220 -6.51 -11.18 -19.83
N GLN A 221 -7.66 -10.52 -19.66
CA GLN A 221 -8.10 -10.04 -18.34
C GLN A 221 -8.27 -11.18 -17.34
N THR A 222 -8.90 -12.29 -17.77
CA THR A 222 -9.09 -13.45 -16.90
C THR A 222 -7.75 -14.02 -16.47
N PHE A 223 -6.84 -14.25 -17.42
CA PHE A 223 -5.49 -14.72 -17.10
C PHE A 223 -4.75 -13.77 -16.14
N MET A 224 -4.71 -12.47 -16.44
CA MET A 224 -4.05 -11.47 -15.59
C MET A 224 -4.65 -11.42 -14.18
N TYR A 225 -5.97 -11.54 -14.06
CA TYR A 225 -6.65 -11.54 -12.77
C TYR A 225 -6.36 -12.81 -11.97
N TRP A 226 -6.29 -13.98 -12.61
CA TRP A 226 -5.92 -15.22 -11.93
C TRP A 226 -4.45 -15.23 -11.48
N GLN A 227 -3.55 -14.58 -12.22
CA GLN A 227 -2.17 -14.32 -11.74
C GLN A 227 -2.15 -13.39 -10.53
N LEU A 228 -3.01 -12.35 -10.51
CA LEU A 228 -3.16 -11.47 -9.36
C LEU A 228 -3.70 -12.22 -8.14
N LEU A 229 -4.73 -13.06 -8.30
CA LEU A 229 -5.25 -13.88 -7.19
C LEU A 229 -4.18 -14.84 -6.66
N LYS A 230 -3.37 -15.42 -7.54
CA LYS A 230 -2.21 -16.23 -7.16
C LYS A 230 -1.19 -15.42 -6.37
N LEU A 231 -0.91 -14.18 -6.77
CA LEU A 231 -0.07 -13.26 -5.99
C LEU A 231 -0.69 -12.99 -4.61
N MET A 232 -2.00 -12.73 -4.53
CA MET A 232 -2.71 -12.46 -3.27
C MET A 232 -2.73 -13.66 -2.33
N TYR A 233 -2.70 -14.88 -2.87
CA TYR A 233 -2.59 -16.12 -2.11
C TYR A 233 -1.22 -16.27 -1.40
N HIS A 234 -0.14 -15.76 -2.01
CA HIS A 234 1.22 -15.87 -1.47
C HIS A 234 1.69 -14.61 -0.74
N ALA A 235 1.13 -13.44 -1.07
CA ALA A 235 1.56 -12.18 -0.47
C ALA A 235 1.17 -12.14 1.02
N PRO A 236 2.11 -11.84 1.95
CA PRO A 236 1.90 -11.97 3.39
C PRO A 236 0.72 -11.12 3.92
N VAL A 237 0.43 -10.00 3.26
CA VAL A 237 -0.63 -9.06 3.67
C VAL A 237 -2.04 -9.59 3.38
N THR A 238 -2.20 -10.50 2.43
CA THR A 238 -3.49 -11.03 1.96
C THR A 238 -3.62 -12.55 2.06
N ALA A 239 -2.48 -13.25 2.19
CA ALA A 239 -2.39 -14.71 2.14
C ALA A 239 -3.31 -15.38 3.15
N GLY A 240 -3.30 -14.96 4.43
CA GLY A 240 -4.12 -15.59 5.47
C GLY A 240 -5.62 -15.59 5.14
N TYR A 241 -6.13 -14.45 4.66
CA TYR A 241 -7.54 -14.33 4.28
C TYR A 241 -7.86 -15.17 3.03
N HIS A 242 -7.03 -15.11 1.99
CA HIS A 242 -7.25 -15.88 0.76
C HIS A 242 -7.15 -17.38 0.99
N GLN A 243 -6.13 -17.83 1.72
CA GLN A 243 -5.94 -19.25 2.07
C GLN A 243 -7.14 -19.77 2.88
N SER A 244 -7.67 -18.97 3.81
CA SER A 244 -8.86 -19.35 4.58
C SER A 244 -10.09 -19.56 3.69
N VAL A 245 -10.33 -18.66 2.72
CA VAL A 245 -11.45 -18.76 1.78
C VAL A 245 -11.26 -19.96 0.85
N TRP A 246 -10.06 -20.18 0.31
CA TRP A 246 -9.74 -21.35 -0.51
C TRP A 246 -9.91 -22.66 0.27
N ALA A 247 -9.51 -22.71 1.54
CA ALA A 247 -9.72 -23.87 2.39
C ALA A 247 -11.21 -24.15 2.61
N ASN A 248 -12.03 -23.11 2.83
CA ASN A 248 -13.48 -23.25 2.97
C ASN A 248 -14.14 -23.76 1.68
N ILE A 249 -13.73 -23.23 0.53
CA ILE A 249 -14.17 -23.70 -0.79
C ILE A 249 -13.80 -25.17 -0.96
N GLY A 250 -12.54 -25.55 -0.68
CA GLY A 250 -12.07 -26.93 -0.79
C GLY A 250 -12.85 -27.90 0.08
N ARG A 251 -13.11 -27.55 1.35
CA ARG A 251 -13.93 -28.36 2.26
C ARG A 251 -15.35 -28.58 1.75
N THR A 252 -15.92 -27.60 1.07
CA THR A 252 -17.30 -27.66 0.55
C THR A 252 -17.37 -28.41 -0.78
N ILE A 253 -16.42 -28.17 -1.69
CA ILE A 253 -16.47 -28.66 -3.08
C ILE A 253 -15.84 -30.03 -3.24
N ASN A 254 -14.72 -30.33 -2.57
CA ASN A 254 -14.04 -31.63 -2.71
C ASN A 254 -14.97 -32.84 -2.50
N PRO A 255 -15.81 -32.92 -1.45
CA PRO A 255 -16.70 -34.07 -1.28
C PRO A 255 -17.74 -34.17 -2.42
N LEU A 256 -18.20 -33.04 -2.96
CA LEU A 256 -19.14 -33.02 -4.08
C LEU A 256 -18.48 -33.50 -5.38
N VAL A 257 -17.23 -33.10 -5.63
CA VAL A 257 -16.44 -33.52 -6.79
C VAL A 257 -16.17 -35.02 -6.73
N HIS A 258 -15.75 -35.55 -5.59
CA HIS A 258 -15.53 -36.99 -5.43
C HIS A 258 -16.81 -37.81 -5.64
N ARG A 259 -17.96 -37.29 -5.20
CA ARG A 259 -19.25 -38.00 -5.32
C ARG A 259 -19.88 -37.92 -6.70
N HIS A 260 -19.85 -36.76 -7.35
CA HIS A 260 -20.65 -36.52 -8.57
C HIS A 260 -19.81 -36.37 -9.85
N CYS A 261 -18.56 -35.89 -9.74
CA CYS A 261 -17.73 -35.55 -10.89
C CYS A 261 -16.26 -36.03 -10.72
N PRO A 262 -16.00 -37.33 -10.52
CA PRO A 262 -14.65 -37.82 -10.23
C PRO A 262 -13.64 -37.56 -11.36
N PHE A 263 -14.12 -37.39 -12.59
CA PHE A 263 -13.28 -37.02 -13.74
C PHE A 263 -12.60 -35.64 -13.59
N LEU A 264 -13.12 -34.75 -12.73
CA LEU A 264 -12.52 -33.44 -12.46
C LEU A 264 -11.30 -33.51 -11.53
N ASN A 265 -11.03 -34.65 -10.87
CA ASN A 265 -9.91 -34.75 -9.95
C ASN A 265 -8.55 -34.52 -10.63
N THR A 266 -8.37 -35.06 -11.83
CA THR A 266 -7.13 -34.90 -12.60
C THR A 266 -6.86 -33.43 -12.97
N PRO A 267 -7.77 -32.71 -13.67
CA PRO A 267 -7.55 -31.30 -13.99
C PRO A 267 -7.48 -30.43 -12.74
N LEU A 268 -8.27 -30.72 -11.69
CA LEU A 268 -8.21 -29.99 -10.43
C LEU A 268 -6.84 -30.11 -9.76
N SER A 269 -6.26 -31.31 -9.73
CA SER A 269 -4.92 -31.53 -9.17
C SER A 269 -3.82 -30.81 -9.96
N ALA A 270 -3.99 -30.67 -11.28
CA ALA A 270 -3.06 -29.94 -12.12
C ALA A 270 -3.14 -28.42 -11.85
N VAL A 271 -4.36 -27.88 -11.74
CA VAL A 271 -4.59 -26.48 -11.37
C VAL A 271 -4.07 -26.18 -9.97
N GLN A 272 -4.30 -27.07 -8.99
CA GLN A 272 -3.76 -26.92 -7.63
C GLN A 272 -2.23 -26.89 -7.63
N ARG A 273 -1.57 -27.78 -8.40
CA ARG A 273 -0.11 -27.77 -8.55
C ARG A 273 0.39 -26.47 -9.18
N TRP A 274 -0.31 -25.92 -10.18
CA TRP A 274 0.02 -24.62 -10.74
C TRP A 274 -0.20 -23.48 -9.74
N TRP A 275 -1.24 -23.57 -8.91
CA TRP A 275 -1.58 -22.57 -7.91
C TRP A 275 -0.55 -22.45 -6.81
N LEU A 276 -0.04 -23.58 -6.32
CA LEU A 276 0.90 -23.66 -5.19
C LEU A 276 2.38 -23.42 -5.55
N ARG A 277 2.71 -23.39 -6.83
CA ARG A 277 4.07 -23.08 -7.34
C ARG A 277 4.28 -21.58 -7.46
#